data_AF-A0AAN8QBL6-F1
#
_entry.id   AF-A0AAN8QBL6-F1
#
_cell.length_a   1.000
_cell.length_b   1.000
_cell.length_c   1.000
_cell.angle_alpha   90.00
_cell.angle_beta   90.00
_cell.angle_gamma   90.00
#
_symmetry.space_group_name_H-M   'P 1'
#
loop_
_entity.id
_entity.type
_entity.pdbx_description
1 polymer ?
#
loop_
_entity_poly.entity_id
_entity_poly.type
_entity_poly.pdbx_seq_one_letter_code
_entity_poly.pdbx_strand_id
1 'polypeptide(L)'
;MSNRLSHSVASLQITNQSAGQLSLLQKFSLLRLTAIMEKYSMSNKHGWTWSVPKFMKRMKVPDYKDKNVFGVPLIVHVQRSGQPLPLSLQQALRYLRSQCLDQVGLFRKSGVKSRIQALRQMNEASPDDVSYEDQSAYDIADMVKQFFRDLPEPLLTSKLGETFLHIYQYVPKDQRLQAVQAAIMLMSDENREVLQMLLCFLSDVTSSVEENQMTPMNIAVCLAPSLFHLNILKNDNLSPRAMQRKYATGRPDQKDLNENLAATQGLAHMIIECNRLFEIPHEMVAQSRKSYVEADLHAPTLKELCRQQEEDDVSYQTETSLSQTHTETRPQNLYQSYIESRLQELLKEAREKAKCWVSCTSSDNTELYCKKVGDGNPLRRWRVVVEVEAPPSVVLNRVLRDRHLWDVDLLQWKVAETLDRHTEVFHYVLNRMPPHPSRDFLVLRSWRTDLPKGTCALVCVSVEHEDCPRVGGVRAVVLESNYLLEPCGSGKSRLTHICRVDLKGRSPEWYNKAFGHLCAAEAARIRNSFQPISTEGPETKI
;
A
#
# COMPACT_ATOMS: atom_id res chain seq x y z
N MET A 1 11.45 8.04 -31.43
CA MET A 1 12.02 8.79 -30.28
C MET A 1 10.95 9.30 -29.28
N SER A 2 9.65 9.26 -29.62
CA SER A 2 8.57 9.75 -28.75
C SER A 2 8.20 8.82 -27.57
N ASN A 3 8.53 7.53 -27.62
CA ASN A 3 8.25 6.59 -26.51
C ASN A 3 9.24 6.70 -25.32
N ARG A 4 10.45 7.23 -25.51
CA ARG A 4 11.42 7.35 -24.39
C ARG A 4 11.08 8.50 -23.43
N LEU A 5 10.43 9.56 -23.92
CA LEU A 5 10.03 10.71 -23.10
C LEU A 5 8.80 10.42 -22.24
N SER A 6 7.83 9.63 -22.72
CA SER A 6 6.69 9.18 -21.91
C SER A 6 7.09 8.22 -20.79
N HIS A 7 8.05 7.31 -21.05
CA HIS A 7 8.62 6.46 -20.01
C HIS A 7 9.39 7.24 -18.92
N SER A 8 10.04 8.36 -19.29
CA SER A 8 10.78 9.22 -18.36
C SER A 8 9.90 10.02 -17.39
N VAL A 9 8.66 10.34 -17.76
CA VAL A 9 7.72 11.06 -16.89
C VAL A 9 6.98 10.07 -15.98
N ALA A 10 6.61 8.89 -16.51
CA ALA A 10 6.03 7.83 -15.71
C ALA A 10 6.99 7.33 -14.62
N SER A 11 8.30 7.23 -14.90
CA SER A 11 9.30 6.76 -13.92
C SER A 11 9.43 7.63 -12.67
N LEU A 12 8.99 8.89 -12.71
CA LEU A 12 9.11 9.83 -11.59
C LEU A 12 7.87 9.87 -10.70
N GLN A 13 6.88 9.02 -10.94
CA GLN A 13 5.77 8.86 -10.02
C GLN A 13 6.25 8.11 -8.76
N ILE A 14 5.78 8.55 -7.59
CA ILE A 14 6.06 7.87 -6.32
C ILE A 14 5.65 6.40 -6.38
N THR A 15 4.56 6.08 -7.06
CA THR A 15 4.01 4.72 -7.20
C THR A 15 4.95 3.73 -7.92
N ASN A 16 5.93 4.22 -8.68
CA ASN A 16 6.88 3.42 -9.46
C ASN A 16 8.21 3.15 -8.76
N GLN A 17 8.39 3.67 -7.55
CA GLN A 17 9.66 3.59 -6.84
C GLN A 17 9.81 2.30 -6.04
N SER A 18 11.01 1.72 -6.00
CA SER A 18 11.33 0.63 -5.07
C SER A 18 11.28 1.11 -3.60
N ALA A 19 11.20 0.17 -2.67
CA ALA A 19 11.30 0.47 -1.24
C ALA A 19 12.63 1.17 -0.88
N GLY A 20 13.72 0.80 -1.55
CA GLY A 20 15.04 1.42 -1.38
C GLY A 20 15.07 2.86 -1.87
N GLN A 21 14.55 3.11 -3.08
CA GLN A 21 14.45 4.45 -3.66
C GLN A 21 13.61 5.37 -2.78
N LEU A 22 12.45 4.92 -2.29
CA LEU A 22 11.60 5.72 -1.40
C LEU A 22 12.29 6.06 -0.08
N SER A 23 13.08 5.14 0.48
CA SER A 23 13.86 5.44 1.69
C SER A 23 14.86 6.58 1.46
N LEU A 24 15.52 6.62 0.30
CA LEU A 24 16.42 7.71 -0.08
C LEU A 24 15.65 9.01 -0.30
N LEU A 25 14.57 8.96 -1.09
CA LEU A 25 13.73 10.12 -1.38
C LEU A 25 13.17 10.75 -0.11
N GLN A 26 12.73 9.95 0.87
CA GLN A 26 12.28 10.45 2.17
C GLN A 26 13.39 11.20 2.92
N LYS A 27 14.63 10.70 2.91
CA LYS A 27 15.76 11.41 3.54
C LYS A 27 16.04 12.75 2.84
N PHE A 28 16.01 12.79 1.51
CA PHE A 28 16.19 14.02 0.74
C PHE A 28 15.05 15.00 0.93
N SER A 29 13.80 14.53 0.92
CA SER A 29 12.63 15.35 1.19
C SER A 29 12.67 15.95 2.59
N LEU A 30 13.11 15.16 3.58
CA LEU A 30 13.32 15.67 4.93
C LEU A 30 14.33 16.82 4.93
N LEU A 31 15.52 16.60 4.36
CA LEU A 31 16.56 17.63 4.28
C LEU A 31 16.08 18.89 3.55
N ARG A 32 15.42 18.74 2.40
CA ARG A 32 14.90 19.85 1.60
C ARG A 32 13.84 20.63 2.37
N LEU A 33 12.91 19.93 3.01
CA LEU A 33 11.87 20.55 3.81
C LEU A 33 12.46 21.29 4.99
N THR A 34 13.42 20.70 5.73
CA THR A 34 14.15 21.38 6.79
C THR A 34 14.77 22.68 6.29
N ALA A 35 15.51 22.65 5.18
CA ALA A 35 16.20 23.81 4.65
C ALA A 35 15.22 24.93 4.23
N ILE A 36 14.10 24.59 3.60
CA ILE A 36 13.05 25.56 3.25
C ILE A 36 12.44 26.16 4.52
N MET A 37 12.09 25.31 5.49
CA MET A 37 11.49 25.75 6.74
C MET A 37 12.45 26.65 7.53
N GLU A 38 13.72 26.32 7.66
CA GLU A 38 14.71 27.16 8.34
C GLU A 38 14.91 28.51 7.63
N LYS A 39 14.92 28.53 6.29
CA LYS A 39 15.10 29.75 5.50
C LYS A 39 13.94 30.73 5.62
N TYR A 40 12.70 30.24 5.66
CA TYR A 40 11.51 31.09 5.59
C TYR A 40 10.73 31.20 6.89
N SER A 41 10.86 30.26 7.81
CA SER A 41 10.19 30.28 9.11
C SER A 41 10.91 31.16 10.16
N MET A 42 11.94 31.92 9.75
CA MET A 42 12.84 32.75 10.56
C MET A 42 12.35 33.08 11.99
N SER A 43 13.06 32.51 12.97
CA SER A 43 13.51 33.16 14.21
C SER A 43 12.62 34.27 14.80
N ASN A 44 11.39 33.94 15.18
CA ASN A 44 10.64 34.75 16.14
C ASN A 44 10.84 34.19 17.55
N LYS A 45 10.95 35.08 18.55
CA LYS A 45 11.26 34.84 19.99
C LYS A 45 10.31 33.87 20.75
N HIS A 46 9.54 33.04 20.04
CA HIS A 46 8.48 32.16 20.53
C HIS A 46 8.82 30.66 20.36
N GLY A 47 10.10 30.29 20.50
CA GLY A 47 10.49 28.94 20.91
C GLY A 47 10.14 27.78 19.96
N TRP A 48 9.84 28.03 18.68
CA TRP A 48 9.66 26.95 17.73
C TRP A 48 11.00 26.49 17.16
N THR A 49 11.51 25.39 17.70
CA THR A 49 12.56 24.59 17.07
C THR A 49 11.85 23.56 16.21
N TRP A 50 11.91 23.67 14.87
CA TRP A 50 11.49 22.57 14.02
C TRP A 50 12.31 21.35 14.43
N SER A 51 11.66 20.39 15.06
CA SER A 51 12.29 19.12 15.40
C SER A 51 11.84 18.11 14.38
N VAL A 52 12.80 17.39 13.81
CA VAL A 52 12.54 16.28 12.89
C VAL A 52 11.41 15.45 13.48
N PRO A 53 10.27 15.28 12.77
CA PRO A 53 9.19 14.46 13.27
C PRO A 53 9.75 13.08 13.61
N LYS A 54 9.85 12.76 14.90
CA LYS A 54 10.12 11.37 15.30
C LYS A 54 9.02 10.54 14.67
N PHE A 55 9.36 9.76 13.64
CA PHE A 55 8.42 8.96 12.90
C PHE A 55 7.69 8.07 13.90
N MET A 56 6.37 8.27 13.96
CA MET A 56 5.37 7.51 14.68
C MET A 56 5.76 7.09 16.11
N LYS A 57 5.27 7.83 17.11
CA LYS A 57 5.16 7.27 18.47
C LYS A 57 4.27 6.04 18.36
N ARG A 58 4.72 4.89 18.89
CA ARG A 58 3.85 3.73 19.12
C ARG A 58 2.73 4.19 20.05
N MET A 59 1.54 4.40 19.50
CA MET A 59 0.33 4.47 20.32
C MET A 59 -0.02 3.04 20.73
N LYS A 60 -0.50 2.87 21.97
CA LYS A 60 -1.04 1.61 22.45
C LYS A 60 -2.23 1.28 21.54
N VAL A 61 -2.09 0.30 20.66
CA VAL A 61 -3.05 0.00 19.59
C VAL A 61 -4.34 -0.50 20.26
N PRO A 62 -5.45 0.25 20.21
CA PRO A 62 -6.75 -0.28 20.62
C PRO A 62 -7.10 -1.44 19.69
N ASP A 63 -7.79 -2.47 20.21
CA ASP A 63 -8.36 -3.49 19.33
C ASP A 63 -9.54 -2.86 18.57
N TYR A 64 -9.47 -2.85 17.23
CA TYR A 64 -10.51 -2.26 16.37
C TYR A 64 -11.54 -3.30 15.92
N LYS A 65 -11.59 -4.50 16.52
CA LYS A 65 -12.55 -5.55 16.13
C LYS A 65 -14.01 -5.13 16.17
N ASP A 66 -14.38 -4.21 17.05
CA ASP A 66 -15.77 -3.77 17.21
C ASP A 66 -16.20 -2.70 16.18
N LYS A 67 -15.28 -2.25 15.30
CA LYS A 67 -15.55 -1.24 14.28
C LYS A 67 -14.98 -1.66 12.94
N ASN A 68 -15.78 -1.51 11.89
CA ASN A 68 -15.40 -1.93 10.55
C ASN A 68 -14.92 -0.76 9.70
N VAL A 69 -15.51 0.44 9.83
CA VAL A 69 -15.27 1.56 8.92
C VAL A 69 -14.88 2.86 9.63
N PHE A 70 -15.77 3.44 10.45
CA PHE A 70 -15.61 4.78 10.99
C PHE A 70 -14.79 4.76 12.29
N GLY A 71 -13.82 5.66 12.39
CA GLY A 71 -12.91 5.70 13.54
C GLY A 71 -11.90 4.56 13.59
N VAL A 72 -11.67 3.89 12.46
CA VAL A 72 -10.62 2.89 12.26
C VAL A 72 -9.43 3.53 11.53
N PRO A 73 -8.17 3.36 11.98
CA PRO A 73 -7.01 3.88 11.29
C PRO A 73 -6.84 3.31 9.88
N LEU A 74 -6.37 4.13 8.94
CA LEU A 74 -6.14 3.71 7.55
C LEU A 74 -5.22 2.48 7.44
N ILE A 75 -4.21 2.37 8.29
CA ILE A 75 -3.30 1.21 8.30
C ILE A 75 -4.03 -0.09 8.66
N VAL A 76 -5.07 -0.04 9.50
CA VAL A 76 -5.87 -1.22 9.85
C VAL A 76 -6.73 -1.65 8.65
N HIS A 77 -7.25 -0.70 7.87
CA HIS A 77 -7.91 -1.01 6.59
C HIS A 77 -6.96 -1.71 5.63
N VAL A 78 -5.73 -1.21 5.49
CA VAL A 78 -4.70 -1.91 4.69
C VAL A 78 -4.48 -3.34 5.18
N GLN A 79 -4.37 -3.55 6.49
CA GLN A 79 -4.14 -4.88 7.06
C GLN A 79 -5.32 -5.85 6.84
N ARG A 80 -6.56 -5.34 6.78
CA ARG A 80 -7.77 -6.14 6.58
C ARG A 80 -8.05 -6.45 5.10
N SER A 81 -7.99 -5.44 4.24
CA SER A 81 -8.46 -5.52 2.85
C SER A 81 -7.38 -5.25 1.80
N GLY A 82 -6.15 -4.90 2.21
CA GLY A 82 -5.07 -4.55 1.28
C GLY A 82 -5.09 -3.11 0.76
N GLN A 83 -6.13 -2.35 1.12
CA GLN A 83 -6.36 -0.99 0.65
C GLN A 83 -6.66 -0.05 1.83
N PRO A 84 -6.13 1.18 1.84
CA PRO A 84 -6.29 2.08 2.99
C PRO A 84 -7.68 2.70 3.12
N LEU A 85 -8.47 2.73 2.05
CA LEU A 85 -9.86 3.19 2.07
C LEU A 85 -10.80 1.99 1.90
N PRO A 86 -11.81 1.80 2.77
CA PRO A 86 -12.82 0.74 2.62
C PRO A 86 -13.54 0.78 1.28
N LEU A 87 -13.94 -0.40 0.77
CA LEU A 87 -14.58 -0.52 -0.54
C LEU A 87 -15.87 0.31 -0.62
N SER A 88 -16.69 0.28 0.43
CA SER A 88 -17.89 1.11 0.55
C SER A 88 -17.63 2.61 0.41
N LEU A 89 -16.51 3.14 0.92
CA LEU A 89 -16.13 4.54 0.75
C LEU A 89 -15.60 4.81 -0.67
N GLN A 90 -14.91 3.85 -1.28
CA GLN A 90 -14.51 3.95 -2.69
C GLN A 90 -15.73 3.97 -3.61
N GLN A 91 -16.75 3.14 -3.34
CA GLN A 91 -18.04 3.13 -4.04
C GLN A 91 -18.77 4.46 -3.87
N ALA A 92 -18.81 5.02 -2.65
CA ALA A 92 -19.40 6.33 -2.38
C ALA A 92 -18.79 7.44 -3.26
N LEU A 93 -17.45 7.51 -3.30
CA LEU A 93 -16.73 8.50 -4.12
C LEU A 93 -16.91 8.24 -5.61
N ARG A 94 -16.93 6.97 -6.04
CA ARG A 94 -17.21 6.60 -7.44
C ARG A 94 -18.60 7.05 -7.86
N TYR A 95 -19.63 6.80 -7.03
CA TYR A 95 -21.01 7.24 -7.29
C TYR A 95 -21.12 8.76 -7.39
N LEU A 96 -20.51 9.51 -6.45
CA LEU A 96 -20.47 10.97 -6.52
C LEU A 96 -19.82 11.47 -7.82
N ARG A 97 -18.71 10.84 -8.22
CA ARG A 97 -17.99 11.17 -9.46
C ARG A 97 -18.81 10.86 -10.71
N SER A 98 -19.55 9.75 -10.74
CA SER A 98 -20.26 9.33 -11.94
C SER A 98 -21.64 9.94 -12.09
N GLN A 99 -22.31 10.32 -10.99
CA GLN A 99 -23.74 10.69 -11.01
C GLN A 99 -24.06 12.02 -10.32
N CYS A 100 -23.11 12.68 -9.65
CA CYS A 100 -23.44 13.83 -8.79
C CYS A 100 -22.53 15.05 -8.96
N LEU A 101 -21.71 15.10 -10.01
CA LEU A 101 -20.79 16.23 -10.24
C LEU A 101 -21.52 17.53 -10.63
N ASP A 102 -22.77 17.44 -11.07
CA ASP A 102 -23.65 18.55 -11.42
C ASP A 102 -24.34 19.19 -10.19
N GLN A 103 -24.29 18.54 -9.03
CA GLN A 103 -25.05 18.94 -7.85
C GLN A 103 -24.52 20.22 -7.21
N VAL A 104 -25.29 21.31 -7.32
CA VAL A 104 -24.94 22.63 -6.79
C VAL A 104 -24.63 22.57 -5.30
N GLY A 105 -23.41 22.96 -4.92
CA GLY A 105 -22.98 22.99 -3.53
C GLY A 105 -22.58 21.64 -2.94
N LEU A 106 -22.15 20.66 -3.75
CA LEU A 106 -21.61 19.39 -3.25
C LEU A 106 -20.52 19.63 -2.19
N PHE A 107 -20.54 18.87 -1.08
CA PHE A 107 -19.76 19.09 0.15
C PHE A 107 -20.06 20.37 0.96
N ARG A 108 -20.74 21.37 0.40
CA ARG A 108 -21.14 22.61 1.11
C ARG A 108 -22.52 22.51 1.73
N LYS A 109 -23.52 22.08 0.96
CA LYS A 109 -24.89 21.89 1.46
C LYS A 109 -24.92 20.67 2.37
N SER A 110 -25.58 20.81 3.52
CA SER A 110 -25.72 19.72 4.50
C SER A 110 -26.71 18.68 4.03
N GLY A 111 -26.37 17.42 4.25
CA GLY A 111 -27.30 16.31 4.13
C GLY A 111 -28.24 16.21 5.34
N VAL A 112 -29.17 15.27 5.27
CA VAL A 112 -30.13 14.99 6.35
C VAL A 112 -29.50 14.05 7.37
N LYS A 113 -29.39 14.48 8.63
CA LYS A 113 -28.69 13.76 9.70
C LYS A 113 -29.12 12.29 9.88
N SER A 114 -30.42 12.01 9.82
CA SER A 114 -30.94 10.64 9.95
C SER A 114 -30.51 9.75 8.78
N ARG A 115 -30.58 10.26 7.55
CA ARG A 115 -30.13 9.52 6.35
C ARG A 115 -28.63 9.29 6.37
N ILE A 116 -27.84 10.29 6.78
CA ILE A 116 -26.39 10.11 6.95
C ILE A 116 -26.08 9.02 7.99
N GLN A 117 -26.81 8.98 9.11
CA GLN A 117 -26.62 7.94 10.12
C GLN A 117 -26.98 6.55 9.58
N ALA A 118 -28.03 6.42 8.76
CA ALA A 118 -28.38 5.17 8.09
C ALA A 118 -27.28 4.72 7.12
N LEU A 119 -26.73 5.63 6.30
CA LEU A 119 -25.61 5.35 5.40
C LEU A 119 -24.38 4.84 6.19
N ARG A 120 -24.08 5.44 7.34
CA ARG A 120 -22.98 4.97 8.21
C ARG A 120 -23.22 3.55 8.72
N GLN A 121 -24.43 3.25 9.18
CA GLN A 121 -24.79 1.92 9.68
C GLN A 121 -24.67 0.87 8.57
N MET A 122 -25.15 1.19 7.36
CA MET A 122 -25.01 0.34 6.18
C MET A 122 -23.52 0.04 5.88
N ASN A 123 -22.67 1.08 5.92
CA ASN A 123 -21.23 0.93 5.72
C ASN A 123 -20.53 0.10 6.80
N GLU A 124 -20.95 0.20 8.07
CA GLU A 124 -20.39 -0.60 9.16
C GLU A 124 -20.85 -2.06 9.12
N ALA A 125 -22.09 -2.32 8.70
CA ALA A 125 -22.67 -3.65 8.65
C ALA A 125 -22.10 -4.50 7.50
N SER A 126 -21.97 -3.91 6.30
CA SER A 126 -21.54 -4.63 5.09
C SER A 126 -20.58 -3.77 4.26
N PRO A 127 -19.32 -3.57 4.68
CA PRO A 127 -18.37 -2.66 4.02
C PRO A 127 -18.04 -3.00 2.56
N ASP A 128 -18.28 -4.25 2.14
CA ASP A 128 -17.95 -4.73 0.79
C ASP A 128 -19.16 -4.72 -0.16
N ASP A 129 -20.37 -4.52 0.35
CA ASP A 129 -21.63 -4.61 -0.41
C ASP A 129 -22.58 -3.45 -0.08
N VAL A 130 -22.21 -2.25 -0.55
CA VAL A 130 -22.98 -1.02 -0.31
C VAL A 130 -23.42 -0.39 -1.62
N SER A 131 -24.74 -0.24 -1.81
CA SER A 131 -25.31 0.55 -2.91
C SER A 131 -25.64 1.97 -2.44
N TYR A 132 -25.28 2.95 -3.27
CA TYR A 132 -25.59 4.37 -3.06
C TYR A 132 -26.63 4.89 -4.04
N GLU A 133 -27.23 4.01 -4.84
CA GLU A 133 -28.33 4.35 -5.73
C GLU A 133 -29.48 4.98 -4.91
N ASP A 134 -30.14 5.98 -5.51
CA ASP A 134 -31.22 6.77 -4.90
C ASP A 134 -30.85 7.57 -3.64
N GLN A 135 -29.60 7.51 -3.18
CA GLN A 135 -29.14 8.30 -2.04
C GLN A 135 -28.81 9.73 -2.48
N SER A 136 -29.18 10.69 -1.64
CA SER A 136 -28.89 12.10 -1.86
C SER A 136 -27.38 12.35 -1.86
N ALA A 137 -26.86 13.02 -2.89
CA ALA A 137 -25.45 13.39 -3.03
C ALA A 137 -24.92 14.13 -1.79
N TYR A 138 -25.74 14.99 -1.17
CA TYR A 138 -25.38 15.74 0.03
C TYR A 138 -25.20 14.86 1.27
N ASP A 139 -25.96 13.77 1.36
CA ASP A 139 -25.86 12.83 2.49
C ASP A 139 -24.58 12.00 2.36
N ILE A 140 -24.27 11.52 1.16
CA ILE A 140 -23.04 10.78 0.86
C ILE A 140 -21.82 11.69 1.08
N ALA A 141 -21.85 12.92 0.55
CA ALA A 141 -20.77 13.89 0.72
C ALA A 141 -20.53 14.22 2.21
N ASP A 142 -21.60 14.38 3.00
CA ASP A 142 -21.48 14.56 4.45
C ASP A 142 -20.93 13.31 5.12
N MET A 143 -21.39 12.11 4.77
CA MET A 143 -20.84 10.85 5.32
C MET A 143 -19.33 10.74 5.05
N VAL A 144 -18.87 11.05 3.84
CA VAL A 144 -17.44 11.07 3.48
C VAL A 144 -16.68 12.08 4.34
N LYS A 145 -17.21 13.29 4.55
CA LYS A 145 -16.61 14.26 5.49
C LYS A 145 -16.50 13.68 6.91
N GLN A 146 -17.55 13.01 7.37
CA GLN A 146 -17.55 12.39 8.69
C GLN A 146 -16.52 11.26 8.81
N PHE A 147 -16.32 10.45 7.76
CA PHE A 147 -15.26 9.42 7.75
C PHE A 147 -13.89 10.03 8.07
N PHE A 148 -13.48 11.08 7.36
CA PHE A 148 -12.18 11.72 7.60
C PHE A 148 -12.08 12.43 8.95
N ARG A 149 -13.19 13.03 9.41
CA ARG A 149 -13.27 13.68 10.71
C ARG A 149 -13.17 12.68 11.86
N ASP A 150 -13.71 11.48 11.68
CA ASP A 150 -13.76 10.46 12.72
C ASP A 150 -12.47 9.60 12.77
N LEU A 151 -11.57 9.71 11.77
CA LEU A 151 -10.28 9.02 11.80
C LEU A 151 -9.54 9.29 13.13
N PRO A 152 -8.88 8.30 13.75
CA PRO A 152 -8.15 8.53 15.00
C PRO A 152 -6.99 9.51 14.89
N GLU A 153 -6.44 9.67 13.69
CA GLU A 153 -5.48 10.70 13.33
C GLU A 153 -5.94 11.37 12.02
N PRO A 154 -5.83 12.70 11.86
CA PRO A 154 -6.24 13.37 10.63
C PRO A 154 -5.50 12.82 9.40
N LEU A 155 -6.12 12.93 8.23
CA LEU A 155 -5.51 12.47 6.98
C LEU A 155 -4.13 13.10 6.73
N LEU A 156 -3.98 14.39 7.03
CA LEU A 156 -2.67 15.06 6.90
C LEU A 156 -1.73 14.86 8.09
N THR A 157 -2.10 13.99 9.03
CA THR A 157 -1.41 13.70 10.31
C THR A 157 -1.29 14.92 11.22
N SER A 158 -1.18 14.70 12.53
CA SER A 158 -1.08 15.85 13.46
C SER A 158 0.22 16.64 13.26
N LYS A 159 1.33 15.95 12.94
CA LYS A 159 2.65 16.57 12.81
C LYS A 159 2.87 17.23 11.45
N LEU A 160 2.53 16.54 10.36
CA LEU A 160 2.68 17.13 9.03
C LEU A 160 1.58 18.17 8.77
N GLY A 161 0.41 18.05 9.40
CA GLY A 161 -0.62 19.09 9.42
C GLY A 161 -0.03 20.46 9.77
N GLU A 162 0.62 20.58 10.93
CA GLU A 162 1.30 21.83 11.35
C GLU A 162 2.34 22.30 10.32
N THR A 163 3.08 21.36 9.71
CA THR A 163 4.07 21.68 8.68
C THR A 163 3.41 22.25 7.42
N PHE A 164 2.31 21.67 6.95
CA PHE A 164 1.53 22.22 5.84
C PHE A 164 1.03 23.62 6.16
N LEU A 165 0.49 23.88 7.36
CA LEU A 165 0.05 25.21 7.77
C LEU A 165 1.20 26.23 7.68
N HIS A 166 2.36 25.89 8.22
CA HIS A 166 3.53 26.78 8.18
C HIS A 166 4.02 27.05 6.75
N ILE A 167 3.95 26.06 5.85
CA ILE A 167 4.29 26.27 4.43
C ILE A 167 3.43 27.41 3.86
N TYR A 168 2.13 27.40 4.09
CA TYR A 168 1.24 28.43 3.53
C TYR A 168 1.27 29.77 4.29
N GLN A 169 1.75 29.78 5.53
CA GLN A 169 1.95 31.00 6.32
C GLN A 169 3.26 31.72 5.97
N TYR A 170 4.35 30.98 5.75
CA TYR A 170 5.70 31.57 5.71
C TYR A 170 6.46 31.34 4.40
N VAL A 171 6.19 30.25 3.67
CA VAL A 171 6.96 29.94 2.45
C VAL A 171 6.41 30.77 1.26
N PRO A 172 7.30 31.41 0.48
CA PRO A 172 6.93 32.13 -0.75
C PRO A 172 6.23 31.24 -1.76
N LYS A 173 5.30 31.80 -2.55
CA LYS A 173 4.42 31.05 -3.46
C LYS A 173 5.19 30.17 -4.45
N ASP A 174 6.31 30.64 -4.96
CA ASP A 174 7.22 29.95 -5.89
C ASP A 174 7.83 28.66 -5.32
N GLN A 175 7.95 28.54 -4.00
CA GLN A 175 8.54 27.38 -3.33
C GLN A 175 7.53 26.49 -2.62
N ARG A 176 6.25 26.89 -2.56
CA ARG A 176 5.20 26.11 -1.88
C ARG A 176 5.04 24.73 -2.48
N LEU A 177 5.01 24.59 -3.80
CA LEU A 177 4.85 23.28 -4.44
C LEU A 177 5.96 22.32 -4.02
N GLN A 178 7.21 22.76 -4.06
CA GLN A 178 8.37 21.94 -3.68
C GLN A 178 8.33 21.55 -2.20
N ALA A 179 7.93 22.48 -1.33
CA ALA A 179 7.78 22.21 0.10
C ALA A 179 6.65 21.20 0.37
N VAL A 180 5.52 21.32 -0.33
CA VAL A 180 4.36 20.42 -0.20
C VAL A 180 4.71 19.03 -0.76
N GLN A 181 5.37 18.92 -1.90
CA GLN A 181 5.86 17.65 -2.44
C GLN A 181 6.80 16.94 -1.44
N ALA A 182 7.72 17.69 -0.83
CA ALA A 182 8.60 17.15 0.20
C ALA A 182 7.82 16.69 1.44
N ALA A 183 6.82 17.45 1.90
CA ALA A 183 5.97 17.06 3.01
C ALA A 183 5.11 15.81 2.69
N ILE A 184 4.57 15.70 1.48
CA ILE A 184 3.80 14.54 1.00
C ILE A 184 4.68 13.28 0.97
N MET A 185 5.94 13.38 0.53
CA MET A 185 6.87 12.24 0.54
C MET A 185 7.11 11.68 1.96
N LEU A 186 6.99 12.53 2.99
CA LEU A 186 7.18 12.18 4.40
C LEU A 186 5.90 11.64 5.06
N MET A 187 4.75 11.74 4.41
CA MET A 187 3.51 11.12 4.90
C MET A 187 3.65 9.60 4.90
N SER A 188 2.92 8.94 5.80
CA SER A 188 2.75 7.48 5.72
C SER A 188 2.06 7.10 4.42
N ASP A 189 2.33 5.89 3.94
CA ASP A 189 1.93 5.48 2.60
C ASP A 189 0.40 5.40 2.47
N GLU A 190 -0.29 4.90 3.49
CA GLU A 190 -1.75 4.83 3.55
C GLU A 190 -2.41 6.22 3.51
N ASN A 191 -1.87 7.20 4.24
CA ASN A 191 -2.36 8.57 4.23
C ASN A 191 -2.11 9.24 2.88
N ARG A 192 -0.92 9.01 2.29
CA ARG A 192 -0.55 9.58 0.99
C ARG A 192 -1.44 9.06 -0.14
N GLU A 193 -1.74 7.76 -0.16
CA GLU A 193 -2.61 7.16 -1.17
C GLU A 193 -4.05 7.68 -1.06
N VAL A 194 -4.60 7.73 0.16
CA VAL A 194 -5.95 8.26 0.36
C VAL A 194 -6.02 9.75 0.01
N LEU A 195 -4.97 10.52 0.32
CA LEU A 195 -4.87 11.91 -0.09
C LEU A 195 -4.83 12.06 -1.61
N GLN A 196 -4.01 11.27 -2.31
CA GLN A 196 -3.93 11.32 -3.78
C GLN A 196 -5.29 11.03 -4.42
N MET A 197 -5.95 9.97 -3.98
CA MET A 197 -7.27 9.61 -4.49
C MET A 197 -8.30 10.72 -4.23
N LEU A 198 -8.32 11.27 -3.01
CA LEU A 198 -9.24 12.33 -2.65
C LEU A 198 -8.97 13.59 -3.49
N LEU A 199 -7.71 14.02 -3.63
CA LEU A 199 -7.37 15.21 -4.42
C LEU A 199 -7.73 15.06 -5.89
N CYS A 200 -7.51 13.89 -6.49
CA CYS A 200 -7.94 13.62 -7.86
C CYS A 200 -9.48 13.70 -7.97
N PHE A 201 -10.22 13.10 -7.04
CA PHE A 201 -11.68 13.21 -7.01
C PHE A 201 -12.16 14.66 -6.85
N LEU A 202 -11.55 15.44 -5.96
CA LEU A 202 -11.91 16.84 -5.76
C LEU A 202 -11.55 17.68 -6.99
N SER A 203 -10.47 17.35 -7.71
CA SER A 203 -10.13 17.98 -8.98
C SER A 203 -11.25 17.77 -10.02
N ASP A 204 -11.80 16.56 -10.12
CA ASP A 204 -12.96 16.27 -10.99
C ASP A 204 -14.19 17.10 -10.59
N VAL A 205 -14.49 17.20 -9.28
CA VAL A 205 -15.58 18.05 -8.76
C VAL A 205 -15.37 19.51 -9.16
N THR A 206 -14.17 20.05 -8.97
CA THR A 206 -13.88 21.45 -9.31
C THR A 206 -13.80 21.70 -10.81
N SER A 207 -13.62 20.67 -11.63
CA SER A 207 -13.66 20.77 -13.09
C SER A 207 -15.09 20.98 -13.60
N SER A 208 -16.10 20.61 -12.80
CA SER A 208 -17.53 20.81 -13.10
C SER A 208 -18.10 22.07 -12.43
N VAL A 209 -17.24 23.07 -12.14
CA VAL A 209 -17.60 24.28 -11.37
C VAL A 209 -18.74 25.09 -11.98
N GLU A 210 -18.88 25.11 -13.30
CA GLU A 210 -19.97 25.82 -14.00
C GLU A 210 -21.35 25.29 -13.59
N GLU A 211 -21.45 23.99 -13.32
CA GLU A 211 -22.69 23.33 -12.90
C GLU A 211 -22.84 23.34 -11.38
N ASN A 212 -21.83 22.85 -10.65
CA ASN A 212 -21.96 22.65 -9.20
C ASN A 212 -21.58 23.87 -8.34
N GLN A 213 -21.01 24.92 -8.92
CA GLN A 213 -20.59 26.15 -8.24
C GLN A 213 -19.52 25.95 -7.15
N MET A 214 -18.76 24.85 -7.23
CA MET A 214 -17.74 24.47 -6.25
C MET A 214 -16.32 24.71 -6.79
N THR A 215 -15.78 25.90 -6.51
CA THR A 215 -14.37 26.22 -6.76
C THR A 215 -13.44 25.43 -5.83
N PRO A 216 -12.13 25.30 -6.14
CA PRO A 216 -11.15 24.69 -5.22
C PRO A 216 -11.17 25.32 -3.82
N MET A 217 -11.36 26.64 -3.74
CA MET A 217 -11.47 27.36 -2.47
C MET A 217 -12.77 27.01 -1.72
N ASN A 218 -13.91 26.93 -2.43
CA ASN A 218 -15.20 26.55 -1.82
C ASN A 218 -15.15 25.14 -1.24
N ILE A 219 -14.55 24.20 -1.97
CA ILE A 219 -14.32 22.82 -1.52
C ILE A 219 -13.38 22.80 -0.31
N ALA A 220 -12.27 23.53 -0.40
CA ALA A 220 -11.28 23.56 0.66
C ALA A 220 -11.83 24.07 2.00
N VAL A 221 -12.67 25.12 1.98
CA VAL A 221 -13.34 25.64 3.19
C VAL A 221 -14.19 24.55 3.86
N CYS A 222 -14.85 23.70 3.06
CA CYS A 222 -15.73 22.66 3.58
C CYS A 222 -14.99 21.43 4.12
N LEU A 223 -13.83 21.09 3.53
CA LEU A 223 -13.10 19.85 3.83
C LEU A 223 -11.89 20.02 4.75
N ALA A 224 -11.21 21.17 4.73
CA ALA A 224 -10.02 21.41 5.54
C ALA A 224 -10.24 21.10 7.05
N PRO A 225 -11.36 21.47 7.69
CA PRO A 225 -11.61 21.12 9.08
C PRO A 225 -11.61 19.60 9.35
N SER A 226 -12.09 18.79 8.40
CA SER A 226 -12.15 17.32 8.53
C SER A 226 -10.81 16.66 8.21
N LEU A 227 -10.01 17.22 7.30
CA LEU A 227 -8.72 16.63 6.89
C LEU A 227 -7.55 17.00 7.82
N PHE A 228 -7.62 18.15 8.48
CA PHE A 228 -6.60 18.68 9.40
C PHE A 228 -7.01 18.63 10.88
N HIS A 229 -8.28 18.32 11.18
CA HIS A 229 -8.86 18.34 12.54
C HIS A 229 -8.73 19.70 13.26
N LEU A 230 -8.80 20.81 12.53
CA LEU A 230 -8.56 22.18 13.04
C LEU A 230 -9.50 22.62 14.16
N ASN A 231 -10.70 22.03 14.22
CA ASN A 231 -11.75 22.36 15.18
C ASN A 231 -12.13 21.18 16.10
N ILE A 232 -11.39 20.06 16.03
CA ILE A 232 -11.54 18.96 16.97
C ILE A 232 -10.65 19.29 18.16
N LEU A 233 -11.28 19.55 19.30
CA LEU A 233 -10.60 19.77 20.56
C LEU A 233 -9.55 18.68 20.78
N LYS A 234 -8.26 19.05 20.75
CA LYS A 234 -7.16 18.20 21.23
C LYS A 234 -7.42 17.93 22.71
N ASN A 235 -8.17 16.86 22.99
CA ASN A 235 -8.69 16.53 24.32
C ASN A 235 -7.60 16.04 25.29
N ASP A 236 -6.37 15.87 24.81
CA ASP A 236 -5.35 15.16 25.57
C ASP A 236 -4.49 16.04 26.50
N ASN A 237 -4.60 17.38 26.48
CA ASN A 237 -3.71 18.23 27.29
C ASN A 237 -4.34 19.49 27.93
N LEU A 238 -5.66 19.72 27.81
CA LEU A 238 -6.29 20.90 28.41
C LEU A 238 -7.04 20.53 29.70
N SER A 239 -6.61 21.13 30.81
CA SER A 239 -7.37 21.14 32.06
C SER A 239 -8.83 21.58 31.80
N PRO A 240 -9.84 20.99 32.48
CA PRO A 240 -11.25 21.39 32.35
C PRO A 240 -11.49 22.90 32.49
N ARG A 241 -10.65 23.60 33.26
CA ARG A 241 -10.70 25.06 33.45
C ARG A 241 -10.25 25.88 32.23
N ALA A 242 -9.33 25.36 31.42
CA ALA A 242 -8.87 26.02 30.19
C ALA A 242 -9.90 25.89 29.05
N MET A 243 -10.61 24.75 29.03
CA MET A 243 -11.75 24.50 28.15
C MET A 243 -12.87 25.51 28.42
N GLN A 244 -13.26 25.71 29.69
CA GLN A 244 -14.30 26.69 30.05
C GLN A 244 -13.96 28.15 29.68
N ARG A 245 -12.68 28.57 29.75
CA ARG A 245 -12.27 29.94 29.36
C ARG A 245 -12.25 30.16 27.84
N LYS A 246 -11.85 29.16 27.04
CA LYS A 246 -11.87 29.26 25.57
C LYS A 246 -13.28 29.42 25.00
N TYR A 247 -14.30 28.90 25.68
CA TYR A 247 -15.69 28.93 25.21
C TYR A 247 -16.58 30.01 25.85
N ALA A 248 -16.08 30.81 26.80
CA ALA A 248 -16.86 31.89 27.39
C ALA A 248 -17.17 33.04 26.40
N THR A 249 -16.41 33.15 25.31
CA THR A 249 -16.51 34.28 24.34
C THR A 249 -16.97 33.88 22.94
N GLY A 250 -17.06 32.58 22.61
CA GLY A 250 -17.54 32.09 21.31
C GLY A 250 -16.75 32.54 20.07
N ARG A 251 -15.59 33.20 20.22
CA ARG A 251 -14.76 33.72 19.12
C ARG A 251 -13.46 32.89 18.99
N PRO A 252 -13.11 32.40 17.78
CA PRO A 252 -11.83 31.74 17.56
C PRO A 252 -10.66 32.70 17.79
N ASP A 253 -9.55 32.21 18.32
CA ASP A 253 -8.34 33.00 18.51
C ASP A 253 -7.71 33.36 17.14
N GLN A 254 -6.95 34.45 17.07
CA GLN A 254 -6.29 34.89 15.83
C GLN A 254 -5.37 33.81 15.25
N LYS A 255 -4.74 33.01 16.13
CA LYS A 255 -3.94 31.85 15.73
C LYS A 255 -4.80 30.81 15.02
N ASP A 256 -5.94 30.43 15.61
CA ASP A 256 -6.85 29.43 15.04
C ASP A 256 -7.41 29.91 13.69
N LEU A 257 -7.68 31.22 13.55
CA LEU A 257 -8.12 31.81 12.28
C LEU A 257 -7.02 31.72 11.21
N ASN A 258 -5.76 32.02 11.56
CA ASN A 258 -4.62 31.93 10.65
C ASN A 258 -4.35 30.47 10.23
N GLU A 259 -4.53 29.51 11.14
CA GLU A 259 -4.41 28.08 10.85
C GLU A 259 -5.53 27.62 9.90
N ASN A 260 -6.78 28.01 10.14
CA ASN A 260 -7.90 27.71 9.24
C ASN A 260 -7.69 28.31 7.83
N LEU A 261 -7.20 29.55 7.75
CA LEU A 261 -6.88 30.18 6.47
C LEU A 261 -5.76 29.44 5.74
N ALA A 262 -4.68 29.10 6.43
CA ALA A 262 -3.55 28.37 5.86
C ALA A 262 -3.94 26.97 5.38
N ALA A 263 -4.74 26.24 6.16
CA ALA A 263 -5.25 24.92 5.78
C ALA A 263 -6.13 24.99 4.53
N THR A 264 -7.01 26.00 4.48
CA THR A 264 -7.93 26.20 3.36
C THR A 264 -7.16 26.57 2.09
N GLN A 265 -6.25 27.54 2.16
CA GLN A 265 -5.38 27.90 1.03
C GLN A 265 -4.54 26.72 0.59
N GLY A 266 -4.05 25.94 1.56
CA GLY A 266 -3.22 24.78 1.28
C GLY A 266 -3.96 23.67 0.57
N LEU A 267 -5.16 23.34 1.04
CA LEU A 267 -6.00 22.33 0.40
C LEU A 267 -6.45 22.78 -0.99
N ALA A 268 -6.82 24.05 -1.18
CA ALA A 268 -7.17 24.58 -2.50
C ALA A 268 -6.00 24.48 -3.49
N HIS A 269 -4.79 24.88 -3.07
CA HIS A 269 -3.58 24.72 -3.90
C HIS A 269 -3.28 23.25 -4.20
N MET A 270 -3.50 22.36 -3.23
CA MET A 270 -3.29 20.93 -3.46
C MET A 270 -4.29 20.30 -4.45
N ILE A 271 -5.53 20.76 -4.47
CA ILE A 271 -6.53 20.34 -5.47
C ILE A 271 -6.09 20.79 -6.87
N ILE A 272 -5.65 22.04 -7.01
CA ILE A 272 -5.21 22.60 -8.30
C ILE A 272 -3.97 21.87 -8.84
N GLU A 273 -2.99 21.58 -7.97
CA GLU A 273 -1.71 20.97 -8.37
C GLU A 273 -1.71 19.43 -8.24
N CYS A 274 -2.88 18.78 -8.11
CA CYS A 274 -2.99 17.36 -7.74
C CYS A 274 -2.17 16.41 -8.63
N ASN A 275 -2.02 16.72 -9.92
CA ASN A 275 -1.26 15.92 -10.88
C ASN A 275 0.26 15.98 -10.67
N ARG A 276 0.77 17.07 -10.08
CA ARG A 276 2.21 17.31 -9.87
C ARG A 276 2.67 16.96 -8.47
N LEU A 277 1.77 16.95 -7.50
CA LEU A 277 2.10 16.74 -6.08
C LEU A 277 2.74 15.38 -5.75
N PHE A 278 2.41 14.36 -6.52
CA PHE A 278 2.87 12.98 -6.30
C PHE A 278 4.00 12.58 -7.26
N GLU A 279 4.55 13.55 -7.98
CA GLU A 279 5.73 13.41 -8.82
C GLU A 279 7.00 13.72 -8.02
N ILE A 280 8.06 12.99 -8.34
CA ILE A 280 9.38 13.20 -7.77
C ILE A 280 10.06 14.33 -8.54
N PRO A 281 10.48 15.41 -7.85
CA PRO A 281 11.25 16.47 -8.49
C PRO A 281 12.54 15.92 -9.12
N HIS A 282 12.78 16.21 -10.40
CA HIS A 282 13.97 15.76 -11.15
C HIS A 282 15.28 16.05 -10.43
N GLU A 283 15.38 17.19 -9.74
CA GLU A 283 16.56 17.58 -8.96
C GLU A 283 16.92 16.57 -7.87
N MET A 284 15.92 15.95 -7.22
CA MET A 284 16.15 14.97 -6.15
C MET A 284 16.80 13.70 -6.69
N VAL A 285 16.38 13.26 -7.88
CA VAL A 285 16.97 12.11 -8.57
C VAL A 285 18.36 12.44 -9.08
N ALA A 286 18.56 13.64 -9.63
CA ALA A 286 19.85 14.07 -10.16
C ALA A 286 20.94 14.16 -9.08
N GLN A 287 20.61 14.68 -7.90
CA GLN A 287 21.55 14.84 -6.77
C GLN A 287 22.04 13.51 -6.19
N SER A 288 21.25 12.44 -6.34
CA SER A 288 21.51 11.13 -5.72
C SER A 288 21.67 9.99 -6.73
N ARG A 289 21.94 10.34 -8.01
CA ARG A 289 21.82 9.46 -9.17
C ARG A 289 22.45 8.07 -9.00
N LYS A 290 23.63 7.97 -8.40
CA LYS A 290 24.30 6.67 -8.18
C LYS A 290 23.53 5.79 -7.19
N SER A 291 23.37 6.26 -5.95
CA SER A 291 22.66 5.52 -4.90
C SER A 291 21.18 5.28 -5.23
N TYR A 292 20.54 6.19 -5.96
CA TYR A 292 19.16 6.05 -6.39
C TYR A 292 18.98 4.97 -7.46
N VAL A 293 19.92 4.87 -8.41
CA VAL A 293 19.93 3.80 -9.42
C VAL A 293 20.28 2.46 -8.78
N GLU A 294 21.26 2.42 -7.88
CA GLU A 294 21.62 1.20 -7.12
C GLU A 294 20.49 0.69 -6.23
N ALA A 295 19.65 1.59 -5.71
CA ALA A 295 18.51 1.23 -4.89
C ALA A 295 17.29 0.76 -5.70
N ASP A 296 17.29 0.90 -7.03
CA ASP A 296 16.20 0.36 -7.84
C ASP A 296 16.21 -1.17 -7.79
N LEU A 297 15.02 -1.74 -7.77
CA LEU A 297 14.83 -3.18 -7.79
C LEU A 297 14.20 -3.54 -9.14
N HIS A 298 14.94 -4.31 -9.93
CA HIS A 298 14.50 -4.84 -11.21
C HIS A 298 14.46 -6.36 -11.15
N ALA A 299 13.50 -6.93 -11.89
CA ALA A 299 13.46 -8.36 -12.09
C ALA A 299 14.57 -8.73 -13.10
N PRO A 300 15.35 -9.78 -12.83
CA PRO A 300 16.35 -10.26 -13.78
C PRO A 300 15.66 -10.91 -15.00
N THR A 301 16.33 -10.88 -16.15
CA THR A 301 15.98 -11.75 -17.27
C THR A 301 16.30 -13.21 -16.93
N LEU A 302 15.70 -14.17 -17.64
CA LEU A 302 16.04 -15.58 -17.47
C LEU A 302 17.55 -15.85 -17.68
N LYS A 303 18.20 -15.11 -18.58
CA LYS A 303 19.65 -15.21 -18.82
C LYS A 303 20.48 -14.69 -17.65
N GLU A 304 20.06 -13.58 -17.03
CA GLU A 304 20.75 -12.99 -15.87
C GLU A 304 20.63 -13.85 -14.62
N LEU A 305 19.46 -14.47 -14.38
CA LEU A 305 19.28 -15.43 -13.29
C LEU A 305 20.28 -16.57 -13.38
N CYS A 306 20.52 -17.06 -14.59
CA CYS A 306 21.48 -18.14 -14.83
C CYS A 306 22.92 -17.68 -14.55
N ARG A 307 23.29 -16.45 -14.95
CA ARG A 307 24.65 -15.92 -14.76
C ARG A 307 24.98 -15.63 -13.29
N GLN A 308 24.01 -15.17 -12.52
CA GLN A 308 24.18 -14.91 -11.08
C GLN A 308 24.56 -16.19 -10.32
N GLN A 309 23.98 -17.33 -10.69
CA GLN A 309 24.32 -18.60 -10.05
C GLN A 309 25.71 -19.10 -10.40
N GLU A 310 26.19 -18.88 -11.63
CA GLU A 310 27.57 -19.21 -12.01
C GLU A 310 28.59 -18.41 -11.18
N GLU A 311 28.30 -17.14 -10.87
CA GLU A 311 29.15 -16.29 -10.03
C GLU A 311 29.15 -16.75 -8.55
N ASP A 312 27.97 -17.13 -8.02
CA ASP A 312 27.85 -17.69 -6.67
C ASP A 312 28.58 -19.04 -6.54
N ASP A 313 28.39 -19.97 -7.48
CA ASP A 313 29.05 -21.27 -7.48
C ASP A 313 30.59 -21.16 -7.60
N VAL A 314 31.10 -20.20 -8.39
CA VAL A 314 32.54 -19.90 -8.46
C VAL A 314 33.06 -19.32 -7.15
N SER A 315 32.28 -18.48 -6.45
CA SER A 315 32.67 -17.95 -5.14
C SER A 315 32.80 -19.06 -4.08
N TYR A 316 31.91 -20.06 -4.08
CA TYR A 316 32.00 -21.23 -3.20
C TYR A 316 33.14 -22.19 -3.57
N GLN A 317 33.49 -22.30 -4.86
CA GLN A 317 34.63 -23.11 -5.32
C GLN A 317 35.99 -22.46 -5.02
N THR A 318 36.05 -21.14 -4.83
CA THR A 318 37.32 -20.46 -4.51
C THR A 318 37.76 -20.68 -3.05
N GLU A 319 36.85 -21.09 -2.16
CA GLU A 319 37.18 -21.47 -0.77
C GLU A 319 37.50 -22.97 -0.58
N THR A 320 37.28 -23.80 -1.60
CA THR A 320 37.55 -25.26 -1.53
C THR A 320 38.46 -25.67 -2.68
N SER A 321 39.76 -25.72 -2.38
CA SER A 321 40.89 -25.88 -3.30
C SER A 321 40.71 -26.84 -4.50
N LEU A 322 41.19 -26.37 -5.66
CA LEU A 322 42.05 -27.07 -6.62
C LEU A 322 41.85 -28.60 -6.72
N SER A 323 41.00 -29.06 -7.63
CA SER A 323 41.35 -30.10 -8.62
C SER A 323 40.11 -30.56 -9.40
N GLN A 324 40.40 -31.06 -10.60
CA GLN A 324 39.56 -31.88 -11.49
C GLN A 324 38.80 -31.13 -12.59
N THR A 325 39.48 -31.12 -13.74
CA THR A 325 38.90 -30.96 -15.07
C THR A 325 37.98 -32.15 -15.36
N HIS A 326 36.67 -31.96 -15.21
CA HIS A 326 35.67 -32.80 -15.86
C HIS A 326 34.92 -31.98 -16.89
N THR A 327 35.20 -32.27 -18.17
CA THR A 327 34.36 -31.90 -19.31
C THR A 327 33.09 -32.73 -19.24
N GLU A 328 32.08 -32.22 -18.53
CA GLU A 328 30.70 -32.71 -18.65
C GLU A 328 29.89 -31.75 -19.53
N THR A 329 29.15 -32.35 -20.44
CA THR A 329 28.23 -31.72 -21.39
C THR A 329 27.27 -30.80 -20.64
N ARG A 330 27.39 -29.47 -20.85
CA ARG A 330 26.56 -28.44 -20.20
C ARG A 330 25.06 -28.72 -20.37
N PRO A 331 24.23 -28.68 -19.31
CA PRO A 331 22.79 -28.78 -19.45
C PRO A 331 22.27 -27.61 -20.28
N GLN A 332 21.46 -27.90 -21.29
CA GLN A 332 20.84 -26.90 -22.18
C GLN A 332 19.79 -26.01 -21.49
N ASN A 333 19.44 -26.28 -20.22
CA ASN A 333 18.35 -25.61 -19.49
C ASN A 333 18.85 -24.95 -18.18
N LEU A 334 19.56 -23.82 -18.28
CA LEU A 334 20.25 -23.20 -17.14
C LEU A 334 19.32 -22.72 -15.98
N TYR A 335 18.05 -22.39 -16.25
CA TYR A 335 17.10 -21.96 -15.22
C TYR A 335 16.71 -23.07 -14.22
N GLN A 336 16.88 -24.34 -14.60
CA GLN A 336 16.51 -25.49 -13.76
C GLN A 336 17.38 -25.54 -12.50
N SER A 337 18.70 -25.35 -12.63
CA SER A 337 19.63 -25.34 -11.49
C SER A 337 19.27 -24.26 -10.45
N TYR A 338 18.88 -23.08 -10.90
CA TYR A 338 18.41 -22.00 -10.03
C TYR A 338 17.15 -22.38 -9.28
N ILE A 339 16.16 -22.90 -9.98
CA ILE A 339 14.90 -23.34 -9.38
C ILE A 339 15.12 -24.51 -8.41
N GLU A 340 15.97 -25.48 -8.76
CA GLU A 340 16.34 -26.59 -7.88
C GLU A 340 17.01 -26.09 -6.59
N SER A 341 17.95 -25.14 -6.70
CA SER A 341 18.61 -24.51 -5.54
C SER A 341 17.58 -23.85 -4.62
N ARG A 342 16.66 -23.05 -5.17
CA ARG A 342 15.57 -22.40 -4.42
C ARG A 342 14.64 -23.39 -3.74
N LEU A 343 14.33 -24.50 -4.40
CA LEU A 343 13.53 -25.57 -3.83
C LEU A 343 14.27 -26.25 -2.66
N GLN A 344 15.57 -26.50 -2.79
CA GLN A 344 16.40 -27.06 -1.71
C GLN A 344 16.49 -26.10 -0.52
N GLU A 345 16.65 -24.79 -0.76
CA GLU A 345 16.61 -23.76 0.28
C GLU A 345 15.28 -23.77 1.05
N LEU A 346 14.15 -23.81 0.34
CA LEU A 346 12.81 -23.90 0.95
C LEU A 346 12.68 -25.13 1.86
N LEU A 347 13.10 -26.29 1.38
CA LEU A 347 13.04 -27.54 2.13
C LEU A 347 13.99 -27.56 3.34
N LYS A 348 15.16 -26.90 3.23
CA LYS A 348 16.10 -26.73 4.33
C LYS A 348 15.49 -25.85 5.41
N GLU A 349 14.91 -24.72 5.03
CA GLU A 349 14.35 -23.77 5.97
C GLU A 349 13.08 -24.25 6.65
N ALA A 350 12.28 -25.08 5.97
CA ALA A 350 11.17 -25.78 6.60
C ALA A 350 11.62 -26.61 7.83
N ARG A 351 12.86 -27.12 7.79
CA ARG A 351 13.48 -27.90 8.87
C ARG A 351 14.20 -27.03 9.91
N GLU A 352 14.54 -25.78 9.59
CA GLU A 352 15.20 -24.86 10.52
C GLU A 352 14.26 -24.47 11.67
N LYS A 353 14.76 -24.56 12.90
CA LYS A 353 14.00 -24.21 14.11
C LYS A 353 13.63 -22.72 14.13
N ALA A 354 12.50 -22.39 14.75
CA ALA A 354 11.90 -21.06 14.86
C ALA A 354 12.77 -19.92 15.44
N LYS A 355 14.03 -20.17 15.87
CA LYS A 355 14.88 -19.17 16.56
C LYS A 355 15.24 -17.95 15.70
N CYS A 356 15.25 -18.08 14.37
CA CYS A 356 15.59 -16.97 13.46
C CYS A 356 14.37 -16.13 13.02
N TRP A 357 13.16 -16.54 13.40
CA TRP A 357 11.91 -15.93 12.99
C TRP A 357 11.27 -15.19 14.17
N VAL A 358 10.82 -13.96 13.94
CA VAL A 358 10.13 -13.15 14.96
C VAL A 358 8.63 -13.28 14.75
N SER A 359 7.94 -13.86 15.74
CA SER A 359 6.47 -13.98 15.73
C SER A 359 5.80 -12.60 15.74
N CYS A 360 4.76 -12.46 14.94
CA CYS A 360 3.96 -11.25 14.78
C CYS A 360 2.50 -11.54 15.10
N THR A 361 1.76 -10.54 15.56
CA THR A 361 0.31 -10.65 15.75
C THR A 361 -0.39 -10.78 14.40
N SER A 362 -1.29 -11.74 14.26
CA SER A 362 -2.12 -11.90 13.07
C SER A 362 -3.55 -12.29 13.44
N SER A 363 -4.49 -12.07 12.51
CA SER A 363 -5.91 -12.43 12.64
C SER A 363 -6.21 -13.81 12.03
N ASP A 364 -7.46 -14.24 12.11
CA ASP A 364 -8.01 -15.35 11.29
C ASP A 364 -7.29 -16.70 11.41
N ASN A 365 -6.78 -17.03 12.60
CA ASN A 365 -6.09 -18.30 12.88
C ASN A 365 -4.90 -18.57 11.94
N THR A 366 -4.16 -17.52 11.56
CA THR A 366 -2.87 -17.65 10.87
C THR A 366 -1.71 -17.53 11.86
N GLU A 367 -0.58 -18.14 11.56
CA GLU A 367 0.69 -17.88 12.27
C GLU A 367 1.57 -17.01 11.38
N LEU A 368 1.97 -15.84 11.87
CA LEU A 368 2.76 -14.86 11.09
C LEU A 368 4.13 -14.65 11.72
N TYR A 369 5.17 -14.70 10.88
CA TYR A 369 6.56 -14.51 11.29
C TYR A 369 7.29 -13.58 10.32
N CYS A 370 8.26 -12.82 10.83
CA CYS A 370 9.15 -11.99 10.01
C CYS A 370 10.63 -12.23 10.31
N LYS A 371 11.48 -12.05 9.30
CA LYS A 371 12.94 -12.15 9.38
C LYS A 371 13.58 -11.01 8.61
N LYS A 372 14.58 -10.36 9.21
CA LYS A 372 15.44 -9.38 8.51
C LYS A 372 16.48 -10.15 7.69
N VAL A 373 16.76 -9.67 6.48
CA VAL A 373 17.79 -10.21 5.60
C VAL A 373 18.97 -9.23 5.60
N GLY A 374 20.20 -9.75 5.65
CA GLY A 374 21.43 -8.95 5.75
C GLY A 374 22.02 -8.54 4.40
N ASP A 375 21.20 -8.42 3.36
CA ASP A 375 21.61 -8.23 1.96
C ASP A 375 21.55 -6.76 1.50
N GLY A 376 21.43 -5.81 2.44
CA GLY A 376 21.30 -4.38 2.15
C GLY A 376 19.91 -3.94 1.66
N ASN A 377 19.03 -4.87 1.27
CA ASN A 377 17.66 -4.55 0.85
C ASN A 377 16.77 -4.34 2.10
N PRO A 378 15.97 -3.26 2.16
CA PRO A 378 15.17 -2.93 3.34
C PRO A 378 13.99 -3.90 3.58
N LEU A 379 13.63 -4.74 2.61
CA LEU A 379 12.49 -5.64 2.69
C LEU A 379 12.76 -6.83 3.59
N ARG A 380 11.82 -7.08 4.50
CA ARG A 380 11.80 -8.29 5.33
C ARG A 380 11.27 -9.47 4.56
N ARG A 381 11.70 -10.65 4.98
CA ARG A 381 11.10 -11.91 4.61
C ARG A 381 9.97 -12.23 5.58
N TRP A 382 8.85 -12.70 5.05
CA TRP A 382 7.67 -13.03 5.82
C TRP A 382 7.32 -14.50 5.63
N ARG A 383 6.91 -15.15 6.71
CA ARG A 383 6.44 -16.54 6.72
C ARG A 383 5.06 -16.58 7.34
N VAL A 384 4.13 -17.20 6.64
CA VAL A 384 2.75 -17.40 7.08
C VAL A 384 2.48 -18.90 7.11
N VAL A 385 1.81 -19.36 8.16
CA VAL A 385 1.35 -20.75 8.27
C VAL A 385 -0.15 -20.77 8.53
N VAL A 386 -0.88 -21.61 7.79
CA VAL A 386 -2.32 -21.84 7.96
C VAL A 386 -2.66 -23.30 7.66
N GLU A 387 -3.67 -23.83 8.32
CA GLU A 387 -4.23 -25.16 8.02
C GLU A 387 -5.39 -25.05 7.05
N VAL A 388 -5.41 -25.95 6.05
CA VAL A 388 -6.38 -25.98 4.95
C VAL A 388 -7.02 -27.36 4.88
N GLU A 389 -8.35 -27.40 4.78
CA GLU A 389 -9.17 -28.62 4.70
C GLU A 389 -9.13 -29.26 3.30
N ALA A 390 -7.94 -29.52 2.77
CA ALA A 390 -7.75 -30.21 1.49
C ALA A 390 -6.35 -30.87 1.41
N PRO A 391 -6.17 -31.93 0.60
CA PRO A 391 -4.86 -32.56 0.37
C PRO A 391 -3.84 -31.63 -0.33
N PRO A 392 -2.52 -31.83 -0.16
CA PRO A 392 -1.51 -30.87 -0.67
C PRO A 392 -1.56 -30.62 -2.17
N SER A 393 -1.81 -31.65 -2.98
CA SER A 393 -1.93 -31.53 -4.43
C SER A 393 -3.13 -30.69 -4.86
N VAL A 394 -4.24 -30.77 -4.12
CA VAL A 394 -5.46 -29.99 -4.36
C VAL A 394 -5.24 -28.53 -3.98
N VAL A 395 -4.59 -28.28 -2.84
CA VAL A 395 -4.20 -26.92 -2.42
C VAL A 395 -3.22 -26.31 -3.41
N LEU A 396 -2.24 -27.08 -3.90
CA LEU A 396 -1.30 -26.63 -4.94
C LEU A 396 -2.05 -26.19 -6.20
N ASN A 397 -3.01 -27.01 -6.67
CA ASN A 397 -3.78 -26.68 -7.86
C ASN A 397 -4.63 -25.40 -7.65
N ARG A 398 -5.24 -25.24 -6.48
CA ARG A 398 -5.99 -24.02 -6.11
C ARG A 398 -5.13 -22.76 -6.20
N VAL A 399 -3.88 -22.82 -5.76
CA VAL A 399 -2.94 -21.70 -5.83
C VAL A 399 -2.45 -21.46 -7.28
N LEU A 400 -2.16 -22.53 -8.03
CA LEU A 400 -1.60 -22.44 -9.38
C LEU A 400 -2.60 -21.97 -10.43
N ARG A 401 -3.82 -22.51 -10.40
CA ARG A 401 -4.79 -22.43 -11.50
C ARG A 401 -6.08 -21.70 -11.12
N ASP A 402 -6.48 -21.75 -9.85
CA ASP A 402 -7.78 -21.23 -9.41
C ASP A 402 -7.66 -19.95 -8.56
N ARG A 403 -6.71 -19.06 -8.91
CA ARG A 403 -6.48 -17.79 -8.17
C ARG A 403 -7.73 -16.91 -8.08
N HIS A 404 -8.55 -16.91 -9.13
CA HIS A 404 -9.81 -16.16 -9.21
C HIS A 404 -10.82 -16.56 -8.11
N LEU A 405 -10.67 -17.73 -7.48
CA LEU A 405 -11.56 -18.16 -6.39
C LEU A 405 -11.21 -17.54 -5.03
N TRP A 406 -10.02 -16.97 -4.87
CA TRP A 406 -9.54 -16.48 -3.57
C TRP A 406 -8.88 -15.09 -3.63
N ASP A 407 -8.69 -14.53 -4.82
CA ASP A 407 -8.11 -13.20 -5.01
C ASP A 407 -9.10 -12.30 -5.76
N VAL A 408 -9.86 -11.50 -4.99
CA VAL A 408 -10.87 -10.58 -5.52
C VAL A 408 -10.27 -9.44 -6.34
N ASP A 409 -8.99 -9.14 -6.16
CA ASP A 409 -8.29 -8.09 -6.90
C ASP A 409 -7.72 -8.61 -8.23
N LEU A 410 -7.85 -9.90 -8.57
CA LEU A 410 -7.32 -10.46 -9.81
C LEU A 410 -8.08 -9.92 -11.03
N LEU A 411 -7.40 -9.15 -11.88
CA LEU A 411 -7.99 -8.55 -13.09
C LEU A 411 -7.78 -9.42 -14.34
N GLN A 412 -6.56 -9.93 -14.52
CA GLN A 412 -6.18 -10.73 -15.68
C GLN A 412 -5.03 -11.66 -15.32
N TRP A 413 -4.96 -12.81 -16.01
CA TRP A 413 -3.85 -13.74 -15.90
C TRP A 413 -3.67 -14.54 -17.19
N LYS A 414 -2.45 -14.97 -17.46
CA LYS A 414 -2.12 -15.87 -18.57
C LYS A 414 -0.81 -16.62 -18.29
N VAL A 415 -0.71 -17.82 -18.85
CA VAL A 415 0.60 -18.48 -18.99
C VAL A 415 1.30 -17.79 -20.16
N ALA A 416 2.44 -17.14 -19.88
CA ALA A 416 3.21 -16.43 -20.89
C ALA A 416 4.08 -17.39 -21.70
N GLU A 417 4.70 -18.36 -21.04
CA GLU A 417 5.56 -19.38 -21.65
C GLU A 417 5.50 -20.66 -20.82
N THR A 418 5.39 -21.82 -21.46
CA THR A 418 5.53 -23.13 -20.78
C THR A 418 6.93 -23.66 -21.06
N LEU A 419 7.77 -23.74 -20.03
CA LEU A 419 9.17 -24.14 -20.16
C LEU A 419 9.34 -25.66 -20.10
N ASP A 420 8.64 -26.30 -19.16
CA ASP A 420 8.57 -27.75 -19.01
C ASP A 420 7.22 -28.18 -18.37
N ARG A 421 7.08 -29.46 -17.99
CA ARG A 421 5.83 -29.99 -17.39
C ARG A 421 5.49 -29.40 -16.03
N HIS A 422 6.47 -28.83 -15.34
CA HIS A 422 6.38 -28.37 -13.95
C HIS A 422 6.86 -26.93 -13.76
N THR A 423 7.21 -26.23 -14.85
CA THR A 423 7.79 -24.89 -14.84
C THR A 423 7.21 -24.05 -15.96
N GLU A 424 6.76 -22.85 -15.63
CA GLU A 424 6.22 -21.90 -16.59
C GLU A 424 6.52 -20.45 -16.18
N VAL A 425 6.47 -19.55 -17.15
CA VAL A 425 6.40 -18.10 -16.92
C VAL A 425 4.94 -17.71 -16.89
N PHE A 426 4.50 -17.12 -15.78
CA PHE A 426 3.11 -16.76 -15.54
C PHE A 426 2.97 -15.27 -15.31
N HIS A 427 1.98 -14.68 -15.97
CA HIS A 427 1.66 -13.27 -15.90
C HIS A 427 0.30 -13.07 -15.23
N TYR A 428 0.21 -12.17 -14.26
CA TYR A 428 -1.06 -11.77 -13.67
C TYR A 428 -1.03 -10.32 -13.21
N VAL A 429 -2.21 -9.70 -13.14
CA VAL A 429 -2.37 -8.31 -12.74
C VAL A 429 -3.42 -8.19 -11.63
N LEU A 430 -3.05 -7.47 -10.59
CA LEU A 430 -3.91 -7.17 -9.45
C LEU A 430 -4.39 -5.72 -9.48
N ASN A 431 -5.65 -5.52 -9.14
CA ASN A 431 -6.27 -4.21 -9.00
C ASN A 431 -5.70 -3.45 -7.80
N ARG A 432 -5.83 -2.12 -7.82
CA ARG A 432 -5.60 -1.23 -6.67
C ARG A 432 -6.70 -0.18 -6.65
N MET A 433 -6.90 0.48 -5.51
CA MET A 433 -7.85 1.58 -5.42
C MET A 433 -7.48 2.69 -6.44
N PRO A 434 -8.41 3.14 -7.31
CA PRO A 434 -8.16 4.25 -8.21
C PRO A 434 -7.74 5.52 -7.43
N PRO A 435 -6.92 6.41 -8.00
CA PRO A 435 -6.29 6.37 -9.33
C PRO A 435 -4.99 5.55 -9.35
N HIS A 436 -4.67 4.80 -8.30
CA HIS A 436 -3.41 4.09 -8.24
C HIS A 436 -3.36 3.00 -9.32
N PRO A 437 -2.25 2.89 -10.05
CA PRO A 437 -2.09 1.89 -11.10
C PRO A 437 -2.19 0.48 -10.53
N SER A 438 -2.70 -0.45 -11.34
CA SER A 438 -2.67 -1.88 -11.05
C SER A 438 -1.24 -2.39 -10.83
N ARG A 439 -1.12 -3.55 -10.18
CA ARG A 439 0.16 -4.23 -9.95
C ARG A 439 0.31 -5.39 -10.89
N ASP A 440 1.34 -5.30 -11.72
CA ASP A 440 1.67 -6.24 -12.76
C ASP A 440 2.78 -7.18 -12.28
N PHE A 441 2.57 -8.49 -12.43
CA PHE A 441 3.47 -9.54 -11.98
C PHE A 441 3.80 -10.46 -13.15
N LEU A 442 5.10 -10.63 -13.41
CA LEU A 442 5.62 -11.66 -14.31
C LEU A 442 6.56 -12.52 -13.49
N VAL A 443 6.22 -13.79 -13.34
CA VAL A 443 6.92 -14.71 -12.45
C VAL A 443 7.28 -15.98 -13.18
N LEU A 444 8.54 -16.40 -13.03
CA LEU A 444 8.94 -17.79 -13.26
C LEU A 444 8.46 -18.58 -12.06
N ARG A 445 7.65 -19.61 -12.30
CA ARG A 445 7.13 -20.48 -11.26
C ARG A 445 7.36 -21.95 -11.59
N SER A 446 7.79 -22.72 -10.60
CA SER A 446 8.00 -24.16 -10.72
C SER A 446 7.43 -24.90 -9.51
N TRP A 447 6.86 -26.07 -9.72
CA TRP A 447 6.25 -26.86 -8.65
C TRP A 447 6.72 -28.33 -8.63
N ARG A 448 6.57 -28.97 -7.47
CA ARG A 448 6.80 -30.42 -7.26
C ARG A 448 5.65 -31.01 -6.47
N THR A 449 5.21 -32.20 -6.87
CA THR A 449 4.09 -32.94 -6.26
C THR A 449 4.51 -34.26 -5.63
N ASP A 450 5.74 -34.69 -5.90
CA ASP A 450 6.31 -36.00 -5.60
C ASP A 450 7.39 -35.93 -4.50
N LEU A 451 7.30 -34.94 -3.60
CA LEU A 451 8.25 -34.80 -2.50
C LEU A 451 7.98 -35.82 -1.38
N PRO A 452 8.99 -36.12 -0.54
CA PRO A 452 8.86 -37.06 0.55
C PRO A 452 7.64 -36.76 1.44
N LYS A 453 6.96 -37.82 1.90
CA LYS A 453 5.77 -37.75 2.75
C LYS A 453 4.54 -37.07 2.10
N GLY A 454 4.49 -37.02 0.75
CA GLY A 454 3.35 -36.44 0.04
C GLY A 454 3.29 -34.92 0.09
N THR A 455 4.42 -34.27 0.39
CA THR A 455 4.56 -32.83 0.39
C THR A 455 4.50 -32.29 -1.04
N CYS A 456 3.91 -31.10 -1.21
CA CYS A 456 3.96 -30.34 -2.46
C CYS A 456 4.69 -29.03 -2.22
N ALA A 457 5.37 -28.52 -3.25
CA ALA A 457 6.06 -27.25 -3.20
C ALA A 457 5.83 -26.44 -4.49
N LEU A 458 5.82 -25.12 -4.35
CA LEU A 458 5.77 -24.14 -5.44
C LEU A 458 6.78 -23.04 -5.13
N VAL A 459 7.69 -22.77 -6.05
CA VAL A 459 8.64 -21.66 -5.96
C VAL A 459 8.35 -20.65 -7.05
N CYS A 460 8.33 -19.36 -6.70
CA CYS A 460 8.07 -18.28 -7.63
C CYS A 460 9.10 -17.15 -7.45
N VAL A 461 9.61 -16.63 -8.56
CA VAL A 461 10.51 -15.46 -8.62
C VAL A 461 10.11 -14.58 -9.81
N SER A 462 10.25 -13.26 -9.68
CA SER A 462 9.99 -12.36 -10.81
C SER A 462 11.07 -12.47 -11.87
N VAL A 463 10.63 -12.43 -13.14
CA VAL A 463 11.51 -12.43 -14.31
C VAL A 463 11.06 -11.38 -15.31
N GLU A 464 11.97 -10.93 -16.17
CA GLU A 464 11.62 -10.20 -17.39
C GLU A 464 11.61 -11.14 -18.61
N HIS A 465 10.63 -10.93 -19.50
CA HIS A 465 10.41 -11.74 -20.69
C HIS A 465 10.10 -10.81 -21.88
N GLU A 466 10.79 -10.97 -23.00
CA GLU A 466 10.73 -10.06 -24.15
C GLU A 466 9.31 -9.96 -24.74
N ASP A 467 8.59 -11.08 -24.83
CA ASP A 467 7.22 -11.13 -25.38
C ASP A 467 6.12 -10.68 -24.41
N CYS A 468 6.47 -10.33 -23.17
CA CYS A 468 5.50 -9.83 -22.19
C CYS A 468 5.94 -8.48 -21.61
N PRO A 469 6.10 -7.44 -22.47
CA PRO A 469 6.44 -6.11 -22.02
C PRO A 469 5.35 -5.57 -21.09
N ARG A 470 5.71 -4.57 -20.28
CA ARG A 470 4.78 -3.92 -19.34
C ARG A 470 3.63 -3.26 -20.12
N VAL A 471 2.43 -3.85 -20.06
CA VAL A 471 1.21 -3.28 -20.66
C VAL A 471 0.42 -2.56 -19.56
N GLY A 472 0.88 -1.35 -19.22
CA GLY A 472 0.30 -0.52 -18.17
C GLY A 472 0.58 -1.04 -16.74
N GLY A 473 0.12 -0.29 -15.74
CA GLY A 473 0.35 -0.63 -14.33
C GLY A 473 1.79 -0.44 -13.85
N VAL A 474 2.09 -0.97 -12.66
CA VAL A 474 3.44 -0.97 -12.06
C VAL A 474 3.91 -2.40 -11.90
N ARG A 475 5.09 -2.71 -12.46
CA ARG A 475 5.72 -4.02 -12.33
C ARG A 475 6.23 -4.22 -10.91
N ALA A 476 5.60 -5.11 -10.16
CA ALA A 476 6.09 -5.56 -8.87
C ALA A 476 7.26 -6.55 -9.06
N VAL A 477 8.12 -6.68 -8.05
CA VAL A 477 9.28 -7.58 -8.05
C VAL A 477 9.13 -8.58 -6.91
N VAL A 478 8.82 -9.83 -7.28
CA VAL A 478 8.81 -10.97 -6.39
C VAL A 478 10.24 -11.49 -6.26
N LEU A 479 10.93 -11.12 -5.17
CA LEU A 479 12.23 -11.70 -4.85
C LEU A 479 12.07 -13.15 -4.41
N GLU A 480 10.95 -13.45 -3.75
CA GLU A 480 10.59 -14.79 -3.33
C GLU A 480 9.08 -14.88 -3.08
N SER A 481 8.46 -15.95 -3.59
CA SER A 481 7.14 -16.38 -3.14
C SER A 481 7.06 -17.89 -3.22
N ASN A 482 7.30 -18.55 -2.10
CA ASN A 482 7.44 -20.00 -2.01
C ASN A 482 6.33 -20.58 -1.15
N TYR A 483 5.62 -21.59 -1.65
CA TYR A 483 4.61 -22.34 -0.91
C TYR A 483 5.11 -23.74 -0.64
N LEU A 484 5.00 -24.17 0.62
CA LEU A 484 5.25 -25.53 1.06
C LEU A 484 3.95 -26.08 1.66
N LEU A 485 3.50 -27.23 1.15
CA LEU A 485 2.22 -27.83 1.48
C LEU A 485 2.48 -29.22 2.05
N GLU A 486 2.34 -29.37 3.36
CA GLU A 486 2.64 -30.61 4.08
C GLU A 486 1.34 -31.26 4.59
N PRO A 487 1.15 -32.58 4.46
CA PRO A 487 0.02 -33.24 5.10
C PRO A 487 0.06 -33.09 6.62
N CYS A 488 -1.05 -32.72 7.26
CA CYS A 488 -1.15 -32.59 8.72
C CYS A 488 -2.22 -33.50 9.38
N GLY A 489 -2.71 -34.52 8.66
CA GLY A 489 -3.70 -35.50 9.15
C GLY A 489 -5.12 -35.20 8.68
N SER A 490 -6.00 -36.21 8.70
CA SER A 490 -7.43 -36.10 8.34
C SER A 490 -7.74 -35.43 6.99
N GLY A 491 -6.89 -35.61 5.97
CA GLY A 491 -7.08 -35.00 4.65
C GLY A 491 -6.75 -33.50 4.58
N LYS A 492 -6.13 -32.93 5.61
CA LYS A 492 -5.74 -31.53 5.70
C LYS A 492 -4.29 -31.29 5.27
N SER A 493 -4.01 -30.06 4.88
CA SER A 493 -2.67 -29.57 4.57
C SER A 493 -2.29 -28.38 5.44
N ARG A 494 -1.05 -28.39 5.92
CA ARG A 494 -0.39 -27.21 6.45
C ARG A 494 0.22 -26.45 5.29
N LEU A 495 -0.33 -25.27 4.99
CA LEU A 495 0.21 -24.34 4.01
C LEU A 495 1.19 -23.41 4.71
N THR A 496 2.46 -23.45 4.31
CA THR A 496 3.48 -22.47 4.67
C THR A 496 3.81 -21.62 3.45
N HIS A 497 3.59 -20.31 3.53
CA HIS A 497 3.97 -19.35 2.49
C HIS A 497 5.11 -18.48 2.97
N ILE A 498 6.21 -18.45 2.23
CA ILE A 498 7.36 -17.60 2.47
C ILE A 498 7.43 -16.56 1.35
N CYS A 499 7.22 -15.29 1.69
CA CYS A 499 7.07 -14.19 0.74
C CYS A 499 8.09 -13.07 1.02
N ARG A 500 8.66 -12.51 -0.06
CA ARG A 500 9.44 -11.26 -0.08
C ARG A 500 9.23 -10.57 -1.42
N VAL A 501 8.45 -9.49 -1.41
CA VAL A 501 7.99 -8.81 -2.64
C VAL A 501 8.14 -7.30 -2.49
N ASP A 502 8.67 -6.64 -3.52
CA ASP A 502 8.53 -5.20 -3.71
C ASP A 502 7.34 -4.90 -4.61
N LEU A 503 6.23 -4.45 -4.03
CA LEU A 503 5.06 -3.95 -4.75
C LEU A 503 5.30 -2.62 -5.46
N LYS A 504 6.43 -1.92 -5.19
CA LYS A 504 6.71 -0.54 -5.59
C LYS A 504 5.69 0.49 -5.09
N GLY A 505 6.16 1.71 -4.82
CA GLY A 505 5.38 2.80 -4.28
C GLY A 505 5.16 2.78 -2.76
N ARG A 506 5.84 1.87 -2.05
CA ARG A 506 5.72 1.68 -0.61
C ARG A 506 7.06 1.88 0.10
N SER A 507 7.05 2.61 1.20
CA SER A 507 8.21 2.80 2.07
C SER A 507 8.54 1.53 2.84
N PRO A 508 9.80 1.35 3.30
CA PRO A 508 10.18 0.25 4.17
C PRO A 508 9.31 0.11 5.42
N GLU A 509 8.82 1.23 5.94
CA GLU A 509 8.01 1.26 7.14
C GLU A 509 6.62 0.65 6.93
N TRP A 510 6.02 0.86 5.76
CA TRP A 510 4.77 0.20 5.39
C TRP A 510 4.96 -1.30 5.22
N TYR A 511 6.06 -1.76 4.61
CA TYR A 511 6.36 -3.19 4.53
C TYR A 511 6.50 -3.83 5.91
N ASN A 512 7.05 -3.11 6.88
CA ASN A 512 7.18 -3.60 8.26
C ASN A 512 5.83 -3.72 8.98
N LYS A 513 4.83 -2.90 8.60
CA LYS A 513 3.55 -2.78 9.32
C LYS A 513 2.37 -3.46 8.66
N ALA A 514 2.35 -3.53 7.33
CA ALA A 514 1.19 -3.96 6.56
C ALA A 514 1.45 -5.26 5.80
N PHE A 515 2.60 -5.39 5.13
CA PHE A 515 2.83 -6.45 4.15
C PHE A 515 2.67 -7.87 4.74
N GLY A 516 3.13 -8.11 5.97
CA GLY A 516 2.91 -9.38 6.65
C GLY A 516 1.44 -9.74 6.85
N HIS A 517 0.60 -8.75 7.18
CA HIS A 517 -0.86 -8.95 7.28
C HIS A 517 -1.48 -9.25 5.91
N LEU A 518 -0.92 -8.72 4.82
CA LEU A 518 -1.37 -9.05 3.47
C LEU A 518 -1.06 -10.50 3.10
N CYS A 519 0.16 -10.99 3.39
CA CYS A 519 0.48 -12.41 3.18
C CYS A 519 -0.42 -13.31 4.08
N ALA A 520 -0.73 -12.88 5.31
CA ALA A 520 -1.66 -13.60 6.19
C ALA A 520 -3.09 -13.67 5.61
N ALA A 521 -3.61 -12.53 5.14
CA ALA A 521 -4.92 -12.45 4.52
C ALA A 521 -4.98 -13.26 3.22
N GLU A 522 -3.90 -13.29 2.42
CA GLU A 522 -3.80 -14.15 1.23
C GLU A 522 -3.92 -15.63 1.59
N ALA A 523 -3.13 -16.10 2.56
CA ALA A 523 -3.18 -17.49 3.03
C ALA A 523 -4.56 -17.85 3.61
N ALA A 524 -5.18 -16.92 4.35
CA ALA A 524 -6.52 -17.09 4.89
C ALA A 524 -7.58 -17.19 3.78
N ARG A 525 -7.50 -16.39 2.71
CA ARG A 525 -8.41 -16.50 1.56
C ARG A 525 -8.23 -17.81 0.81
N ILE A 526 -6.99 -18.28 0.64
CA ILE A 526 -6.72 -19.61 0.07
C ILE A 526 -7.42 -20.69 0.92
N ARG A 527 -7.26 -20.67 2.25
CA ARG A 527 -7.97 -21.59 3.15
C ARG A 527 -9.49 -21.49 2.98
N ASN A 528 -10.03 -20.28 3.06
CA ASN A 528 -11.47 -20.05 3.06
C ASN A 528 -12.12 -20.45 1.72
N SER A 529 -11.37 -20.44 0.61
CA SER A 529 -11.87 -20.92 -0.69
C SER A 529 -12.19 -22.42 -0.73
N PHE A 530 -11.78 -23.20 0.29
CA PHE A 530 -12.14 -24.61 0.43
C PHE A 530 -13.36 -24.84 1.32
N GLN A 531 -13.83 -23.81 2.01
CA GLN A 531 -15.04 -23.90 2.81
C GLN A 531 -16.26 -23.72 1.90
N PRO A 532 -17.33 -24.50 2.10
CA PRO A 532 -18.58 -24.23 1.40
C PRO A 532 -19.02 -22.81 1.75
N ILE A 533 -19.31 -22.00 0.74
CA ILE A 533 -19.95 -20.70 0.92
C ILE A 533 -21.24 -21.00 1.70
N SER A 534 -21.40 -20.42 2.89
CA SER A 534 -22.61 -20.61 3.68
C SER A 534 -23.83 -20.26 2.83
N THR A 535 -24.56 -21.27 2.38
CA THR A 535 -25.89 -21.10 1.81
C THR A 535 -26.86 -20.96 2.97
N GLU A 536 -26.81 -19.84 3.70
CA GLU A 536 -27.99 -19.32 4.37
C GLU A 536 -28.88 -18.62 3.32
N GLY A 537 -29.33 -19.41 2.34
CA GLY A 537 -30.55 -19.14 1.58
C GLY A 537 -31.64 -20.05 2.14
N PRO A 538 -32.92 -19.63 2.14
CA PRO A 538 -33.97 -20.38 2.83
C PRO A 538 -34.04 -21.80 2.26
N GLU A 539 -33.87 -22.79 3.15
CA GLU A 539 -34.00 -24.21 2.84
C GLU A 539 -35.37 -24.47 2.18
N THR A 540 -35.42 -24.57 0.85
CA THR A 540 -36.49 -25.31 0.19
C THR A 540 -36.20 -26.79 0.38
N LYS A 541 -36.82 -27.38 1.41
CA LYS A 541 -37.05 -28.81 1.49
C LYS A 541 -37.84 -29.25 0.26
N ILE A 542 -37.29 -30.18 -0.51
CA ILE A 542 -38.07 -31.12 -1.33
C ILE A 542 -37.77 -32.52 -0.80
#